data_AF-A0A2G4FNP2-F1
#
_entry.id   AF-A0A2G4FNP2-F1
#
_cell.length_a   1.000
_cell.length_b   1.000
_cell.length_c   1.000
_cell.angle_alpha   90.00
_cell.angle_beta   90.00
_cell.angle_gamma   90.00
#
_symmetry.space_group_name_H-M   'P 1'
#
loop_
_entity.id
_entity.type
_entity.pdbx_description
1 polymer ?
#
loop_
_entity_poly.entity_id
_entity_poly.type
_entity_poly.pdbx_seq_one_letter_code
_entity_poly.pdbx_strand_id
1 'polypeptide(L)'
;YLLQEEVCCCYMQTNQGLTRPAYWRIIYCMGDFHAFWWKPAEYCAPEEKSYIPLEQAELRTFRLQPLLDFAEELKELSGLDWFSTEICLHEKPAHSKHQIRSENGAMLPLVAIDYFNDQCDVHVQSQWHGAPPDLFVNIVARRFAEHATSLSRMNKSRKAG
;
A
#
# COMPACT_ATOMS: atom_id res chain seq x y z
N TYR A 1 -24.19 -2.49 6.36
CA TYR A 1 -23.79 -2.95 7.70
C TYR A 1 -22.26 -2.89 7.71
N LEU A 2 -21.65 -2.26 8.72
CA LEU A 2 -20.19 -2.13 8.84
C LEU A 2 -19.69 -3.33 9.68
N LEU A 3 -19.11 -4.36 9.06
CA LEU A 3 -18.43 -5.46 9.76
C LEU A 3 -17.05 -4.91 10.09
N GLN A 4 -16.85 -4.48 11.33
CA GLN A 4 -15.50 -4.35 11.87
C GLN A 4 -15.20 -5.64 12.62
N GLU A 5 -14.46 -6.52 11.98
CA GLU A 5 -13.99 -7.77 12.58
C GLU A 5 -12.59 -7.61 13.14
N GLU A 6 -12.26 -8.42 14.14
CA GLU A 6 -10.88 -8.54 14.60
C GLU A 6 -10.02 -9.17 13.50
N VAL A 7 -8.94 -8.50 13.14
CA VAL A 7 -8.00 -9.00 12.15
C VAL A 7 -6.93 -9.85 12.84
N CYS A 8 -6.90 -11.14 12.51
CA CYS A 8 -5.80 -12.04 12.85
C CYS A 8 -4.84 -12.11 11.66
N CYS A 9 -3.66 -11.51 11.80
CA CYS A 9 -2.67 -11.41 10.74
C CYS A 9 -1.56 -12.45 10.91
N CYS A 10 -1.15 -13.07 9.80
CA CYS A 10 0.06 -13.90 9.80
C CYS A 10 1.33 -13.07 10.02
N TYR A 11 2.45 -13.73 10.34
CA TYR A 11 3.77 -13.12 10.30
C TYR A 11 4.60 -13.72 9.17
N MET A 12 5.43 -12.88 8.54
CA MET A 12 6.31 -13.25 7.44
C MET A 12 7.69 -12.63 7.64
N GLN A 13 8.73 -13.32 7.17
CA GLN A 13 10.08 -12.77 7.18
C GLN A 13 10.35 -12.02 5.87
N THR A 14 10.74 -10.75 5.97
CA THR A 14 11.15 -9.95 4.82
C THR A 14 12.50 -10.42 4.28
N ASN A 15 12.85 -10.01 3.06
CA ASN A 15 14.19 -10.27 2.49
C ASN A 15 15.34 -9.68 3.32
N GLN A 16 15.04 -8.73 4.21
CA GLN A 16 16.01 -8.11 5.13
C GLN A 16 16.15 -8.90 6.45
N GLY A 17 15.49 -10.06 6.56
CA GLY A 17 15.51 -10.92 7.75
C GLY A 17 14.58 -10.47 8.88
N LEU A 18 13.80 -9.41 8.68
CA LEU A 18 12.87 -8.88 9.69
C LEU A 18 11.57 -9.68 9.66
N THR A 19 11.10 -10.13 10.83
CA THR A 19 9.77 -10.74 10.95
C THR A 19 8.74 -9.65 11.17
N ARG A 20 7.75 -9.54 10.27
CA ARG A 20 6.71 -8.52 10.31
C ARG A 20 5.33 -9.17 10.15
N PRO A 21 4.26 -8.52 10.65
CA PRO A 21 2.93 -8.94 10.25
C PRO A 21 2.82 -8.87 8.72
N ALA A 22 2.08 -9.80 8.14
CA ALA A 22 1.69 -9.87 6.73
C ALA A 22 0.65 -8.78 6.43
N TYR A 23 1.09 -7.55 6.62
CA TYR A 23 0.33 -6.33 6.59
C TYR A 23 1.06 -5.37 5.67
N TRP A 24 0.35 -4.92 4.64
CA TRP A 24 0.86 -4.05 3.62
C TRP A 24 0.04 -2.79 3.55
N ARG A 25 0.73 -1.66 3.36
CA ARG A 25 0.11 -0.43 2.90
C ARG A 25 0.44 -0.27 1.42
N ILE A 26 -0.60 -0.13 0.62
CA ILE A 26 -0.50 0.15 -0.81
C ILE A 26 -0.93 1.59 -1.04
N ILE A 27 -0.10 2.35 -1.76
CA ILE A 27 -0.38 3.73 -2.13
C ILE A 27 -0.43 3.81 -3.65
N TYR A 28 -1.55 4.26 -4.19
CA TYR A 28 -1.69 4.57 -5.61
C TYR A 28 -1.45 6.05 -5.83
N CYS A 29 -0.59 6.38 -6.79
CA CYS A 29 -0.24 7.75 -7.13
C CYS A 29 -0.10 7.92 -8.64
N MET A 30 -1.10 8.53 -9.27
CA MET A 30 -1.07 9.04 -10.64
C MET A 30 -0.56 8.01 -11.65
N GLY A 31 -1.05 6.77 -11.55
CA GLY A 31 -0.69 5.67 -12.47
C GLY A 31 0.22 4.60 -11.88
N ASP A 32 0.85 4.85 -10.73
CA ASP A 32 1.80 3.89 -10.12
C ASP A 32 1.31 3.38 -8.76
N PHE A 33 1.51 2.08 -8.50
CA PHE A 33 1.35 1.49 -7.16
C PHE A 33 2.68 1.41 -6.43
N HIS A 34 2.66 1.81 -5.17
CA HIS A 34 3.76 1.69 -4.24
C HIS A 34 3.32 0.85 -3.04
N ALA A 35 3.98 -0.29 -2.85
CA ALA A 35 3.66 -1.23 -1.80
C ALA A 35 4.73 -1.21 -0.71
N PHE A 36 4.28 -1.31 0.54
CA PHE A 36 5.15 -1.32 1.71
C PHE A 36 4.72 -2.41 2.67
N TRP A 37 5.67 -3.12 3.27
CA TRP A 37 5.44 -3.74 4.57
C TRP A 37 5.13 -2.63 5.57
N TRP A 38 4.00 -2.76 6.24
CA TRP A 38 3.50 -1.73 7.14
C TRP A 38 3.09 -2.30 8.49
N LYS A 39 3.36 -1.57 9.56
CA LYS A 39 2.73 -1.76 10.86
C LYS A 39 2.74 -0.43 11.62
N PRO A 40 1.79 -0.18 12.54
CA PRO A 40 1.75 1.08 13.27
C PRO A 40 3.06 1.35 14.03
N ALA A 41 3.48 2.61 14.06
CA ALA A 41 4.77 3.04 14.59
C ALA A 41 4.95 2.69 16.08
N GLU A 42 3.85 2.67 16.84
CA GLU A 42 3.81 2.27 18.25
C GLU A 42 4.14 0.79 18.48
N TYR A 43 4.03 -0.06 17.44
CA TYR A 43 4.40 -1.47 17.48
C TYR A 43 5.77 -1.76 16.85
N CYS A 44 6.48 -0.72 16.44
CA CYS A 44 7.85 -0.82 15.96
C CYS A 44 8.86 -0.82 17.11
N ALA A 45 9.93 -1.58 16.96
CA ALA A 45 11.12 -1.37 17.79
C ALA A 45 11.74 0.01 17.50
N PRO A 46 12.54 0.61 18.41
CA PRO A 46 13.05 1.98 18.25
C PRO A 46 13.74 2.29 16.90
N GLU A 47 14.41 1.31 16.31
CA GLU A 47 15.14 1.44 15.03
C GLU A 47 14.37 0.87 13.82
N GLU A 48 13.22 0.24 14.04
CA GLU A 48 12.50 -0.52 13.01
C GLU A 48 11.43 0.32 12.33
N LYS A 49 11.64 0.75 11.10
CA LYS A 49 10.69 1.63 10.38
C LYS A 49 9.26 1.05 10.25
N SER A 50 8.27 1.93 10.38
CA SER A 50 6.85 1.60 10.16
C SER A 50 6.58 1.23 8.70
N TYR A 51 7.23 1.91 7.75
CA TYR A 51 7.19 1.59 6.32
C TYR A 51 8.53 1.01 5.85
N ILE A 52 8.47 -0.18 5.26
CA ILE A 52 9.59 -0.79 4.53
C ILE A 52 9.11 -1.08 3.11
N PRO A 53 9.79 -0.62 2.05
CA PRO A 53 9.41 -0.93 0.68
C PRO A 53 9.25 -2.44 0.46
N LEU A 54 8.14 -2.84 -0.14
CA LEU A 54 7.93 -4.22 -0.56
C LEU A 54 8.67 -4.42 -1.88
N GLU A 55 9.74 -5.22 -1.87
CA GLU A 55 10.59 -5.36 -3.04
C GLU A 55 9.94 -6.23 -4.12
N GLN A 56 10.30 -6.00 -5.38
CA GLN A 56 9.86 -6.82 -6.50
C GLN A 56 10.27 -8.30 -6.35
N ALA A 57 11.39 -8.57 -5.66
CA ALA A 57 11.78 -9.92 -5.33
C ALA A 57 10.82 -10.58 -4.32
N GLU A 58 10.37 -9.85 -3.30
CA GLU A 58 9.39 -10.33 -2.31
C GLU A 58 8.02 -10.57 -2.95
N LEU A 59 7.56 -9.66 -3.82
CA LEU A 59 6.32 -9.85 -4.59
C LEU A 59 6.32 -11.19 -5.34
N ARG A 60 7.45 -11.56 -5.95
CA ARG A 60 7.61 -12.84 -6.66
C ARG A 60 7.72 -14.03 -5.71
N THR A 61 8.59 -13.94 -4.71
CA THR A 61 8.85 -15.02 -3.76
C THR A 61 7.58 -15.42 -3.01
N PHE A 62 6.84 -14.43 -2.52
CA PHE A 62 5.62 -14.62 -1.74
C PHE A 62 4.35 -14.66 -2.62
N ARG A 63 4.50 -14.58 -3.95
CA ARG A 63 3.40 -14.61 -4.93
C ARG A 63 2.30 -13.60 -4.61
N LEU A 64 2.70 -12.37 -4.30
CA LEU A 64 1.81 -11.30 -3.85
C LEU A 64 1.14 -10.53 -5.00
N GLN A 65 1.07 -11.09 -6.22
CA GLN A 65 0.30 -10.47 -7.29
C GLN A 65 -1.17 -10.21 -6.89
N PRO A 66 -1.86 -11.12 -6.18
CA PRO A 66 -3.23 -10.87 -5.70
C PRO A 66 -3.37 -9.65 -4.77
N LEU A 67 -2.29 -9.21 -4.11
CA LEU A 67 -2.29 -7.97 -3.31
C LEU A 67 -2.41 -6.73 -4.20
N LEU A 68 -1.69 -6.73 -5.32
CA LEU A 68 -1.74 -5.64 -6.30
C LEU A 68 -3.05 -5.67 -7.10
N ASP A 69 -3.54 -6.86 -7.45
CA ASP A 69 -4.83 -7.02 -8.12
C ASP A 69 -5.98 -6.49 -7.25
N PHE A 70 -5.93 -6.72 -5.93
CA PHE A 70 -6.87 -6.13 -4.98
C PHE A 70 -6.78 -4.58 -5.01
N ALA A 71 -5.58 -4.02 -4.96
CA ALA A 71 -5.42 -2.57 -5.02
C ALA A 71 -5.89 -1.95 -6.35
N GLU A 72 -5.69 -2.64 -7.48
CA GLU A 72 -6.20 -2.21 -8.80
C GLU A 72 -7.73 -2.16 -8.80
N GLU A 73 -8.40 -3.17 -8.26
CA GLU A 73 -9.86 -3.17 -8.19
C GLU A 73 -10.41 -2.04 -7.32
N LEU A 74 -9.72 -1.70 -6.22
CA LEU A 74 -10.09 -0.54 -5.39
C LEU A 74 -9.89 0.77 -6.15
N LYS A 75 -8.83 0.87 -6.96
CA LYS A 75 -8.60 2.00 -7.86
C LYS A 75 -9.71 2.11 -8.91
N GLU A 76 -10.09 1.02 -9.55
CA GLU A 76 -11.16 1.01 -10.56
C GLU A 76 -12.52 1.38 -9.95
N LEU A 77 -12.80 0.89 -8.75
CA LEU A 77 -14.04 1.18 -8.04
C LEU A 77 -14.14 2.64 -7.58
N SER A 78 -13.02 3.21 -7.11
CA SER A 78 -12.99 4.57 -6.55
C SER A 78 -12.83 5.65 -7.62
N GLY A 79 -12.14 5.36 -8.72
CA GLY A 79 -11.78 6.34 -9.75
C GLY A 79 -10.78 7.40 -9.27
N LEU A 80 -10.12 7.21 -8.13
CA LEU A 80 -9.14 8.15 -7.59
C LEU A 80 -7.75 7.92 -8.19
N ASP A 81 -7.08 9.01 -8.54
CA ASP A 81 -5.66 9.00 -8.95
C ASP A 81 -4.68 9.10 -7.76
N TRP A 82 -5.20 9.18 -6.54
CA TRP A 82 -4.41 9.28 -5.32
C TRP A 82 -5.18 8.67 -4.15
N PHE A 83 -4.67 7.59 -3.59
CA PHE A 83 -5.21 6.99 -2.37
C PHE A 83 -4.19 6.07 -1.70
N SER A 84 -4.48 5.69 -0.47
CA SER A 84 -3.83 4.55 0.18
C SER A 84 -4.86 3.58 0.76
N THR A 85 -4.47 2.32 0.82
CA THR A 85 -5.25 1.25 1.44
C THR A 85 -4.31 0.35 2.22
N GLU A 86 -4.82 -0.24 3.28
CA GLU A 86 -4.08 -1.21 4.06
C GLU A 86 -4.73 -2.58 3.94
N ILE A 87 -3.91 -3.60 3.65
CA ILE A 87 -4.35 -4.96 3.33
C ILE A 87 -3.55 -5.92 4.18
N CYS A 88 -4.22 -6.91 4.75
CA CYS A 88 -3.62 -7.95 5.58
C CYS A 88 -3.90 -9.34 5.03
N LEU A 89 -2.95 -10.25 5.23
CA LEU A 89 -3.17 -11.68 5.10
C LEU A 89 -3.85 -12.23 6.37
N HIS A 90 -5.13 -12.57 6.25
CA HIS A 90 -5.93 -13.00 7.37
C HIS A 90 -5.78 -14.51 7.62
N GLU A 91 -5.57 -14.88 8.89
CA GLU A 91 -5.39 -16.28 9.30
C GLU A 91 -6.70 -17.09 9.29
N LYS A 92 -7.84 -16.42 9.43
CA LYS A 92 -9.15 -17.08 9.45
C LYS A 92 -9.78 -17.03 8.06
N PRO A 93 -10.70 -17.97 7.76
CA PRO A 93 -11.51 -17.87 6.55
C PRO A 93 -12.28 -16.55 6.52
N ALA A 94 -12.18 -15.83 5.41
CA ALA A 94 -12.90 -14.58 5.15
C ALA A 94 -13.34 -14.54 3.68
N HIS A 95 -14.39 -13.77 3.40
CA HIS A 95 -14.91 -13.59 2.05
C HIS A 95 -14.00 -12.67 1.24
N SER A 96 -12.94 -13.24 0.66
CA SER A 96 -12.09 -12.56 -0.31
C SER A 96 -11.78 -13.49 -1.48
N LYS A 97 -11.93 -12.96 -2.70
CA LYS A 97 -11.45 -13.62 -3.92
C LYS A 97 -9.93 -13.48 -4.08
N HIS A 98 -9.33 -12.50 -3.40
CA HIS A 98 -7.88 -12.28 -3.39
C HIS A 98 -7.29 -13.13 -2.28
N GLN A 99 -6.48 -14.12 -2.66
CA GLN A 99 -5.91 -15.08 -1.72
C GLN A 99 -4.47 -15.37 -2.12
N ILE A 100 -3.61 -15.59 -1.12
CA ILE A 100 -2.24 -16.04 -1.35
C ILE A 100 -2.00 -17.34 -0.60
N ARG A 101 -1.01 -18.10 -1.07
CA ARG A 101 -0.61 -19.36 -0.43
C ARG A 101 0.38 -19.06 0.68
N SER A 102 0.07 -19.45 1.91
CA SER A 102 0.98 -19.40 3.05
C SER A 102 2.11 -20.42 2.93
N GLU A 103 3.13 -20.31 3.78
CA GLU A 103 4.27 -21.24 3.81
C GLU A 103 3.86 -22.69 4.08
N ASN A 104 2.82 -22.90 4.90
CA ASN A 104 2.26 -24.24 5.18
C ASN A 104 1.33 -24.76 4.06
N GLY A 105 1.18 -24.01 2.96
CA GLY A 105 0.42 -24.41 1.78
C GLY A 105 -1.07 -24.09 1.83
N ALA A 106 -1.61 -23.56 2.93
CA ALA A 106 -3.00 -23.11 3.01
C ALA A 106 -3.23 -21.88 2.11
N MET A 107 -4.46 -21.72 1.61
CA MET A 107 -4.87 -20.50 0.93
C MET A 107 -5.48 -19.57 1.98
N LEU A 108 -4.88 -18.40 2.14
CA LEU A 108 -5.30 -17.41 3.12
C LEU A 108 -5.84 -16.15 2.41
N PRO A 109 -6.98 -15.61 2.86
CA PRO A 109 -7.59 -14.44 2.24
C PRO A 109 -6.84 -13.16 2.55
N LEU A 110 -6.73 -12.30 1.54
CA LEU A 110 -6.34 -10.91 1.70
C LEU A 110 -7.59 -10.10 2.04
N VAL A 111 -7.51 -9.28 3.09
CA VAL A 111 -8.60 -8.43 3.56
C VAL A 111 -8.12 -7.00 3.73
N ALA A 112 -8.94 -6.02 3.37
CA ALA A 112 -8.67 -4.62 3.70
C ALA A 112 -8.97 -4.41 5.19
N ILE A 113 -8.07 -3.76 5.91
CA ILE A 113 -8.15 -3.69 7.38
C ILE A 113 -8.16 -2.30 7.97
N ASP A 114 -8.09 -1.30 7.12
CA ASP A 114 -8.33 0.09 7.48
C ASP A 114 -9.10 0.81 6.37
N TYR A 115 -9.55 2.03 6.64
CA TYR A 115 -10.30 2.83 5.68
C TYR A 115 -9.50 3.12 4.41
N PHE A 116 -10.22 3.21 3.30
CA PHE A 116 -9.69 3.70 2.04
C PHE A 116 -9.42 5.21 2.17
N ASN A 117 -8.14 5.58 2.14
CA ASN A 117 -7.65 6.92 2.45
C ASN A 117 -7.46 7.74 1.17
N ASP A 118 -8.19 8.83 0.98
CA ASP A 118 -7.95 9.83 -0.08
C ASP A 118 -6.96 10.94 0.35
N GLN A 119 -6.65 11.01 1.65
CA GLN A 119 -5.66 11.89 2.26
C GLN A 119 -4.48 11.06 2.81
N CYS A 120 -3.55 10.66 1.96
CA CYS A 120 -2.39 9.90 2.40
C CYS A 120 -1.41 10.78 3.19
N ASP A 121 -0.80 10.20 4.23
CA ASP A 121 0.30 10.82 4.94
C ASP A 121 1.51 11.04 4.02
N VAL A 122 2.01 12.27 3.99
CA VAL A 122 3.18 12.71 3.20
C VAL A 122 4.24 13.39 4.06
N HIS A 123 4.24 13.17 5.37
CA HIS A 123 5.42 13.42 6.19
C HIS A 123 6.59 12.54 5.72
N VAL A 124 7.83 12.93 6.06
CA VAL A 124 9.04 12.20 5.68
C VAL A 124 9.57 11.33 6.81
N GLN A 125 9.96 10.10 6.49
CA GLN A 125 10.46 9.11 7.45
C GLN A 125 11.69 9.58 8.23
N SER A 126 12.53 10.44 7.65
CA SER A 126 13.69 11.03 8.32
C SER A 126 13.32 11.95 9.51
N GLN A 127 12.09 12.45 9.56
CA GLN A 127 11.59 13.28 10.66
C GLN A 127 10.56 12.54 11.52
N TRP A 128 9.79 11.63 10.89
CA TRP A 128 8.68 10.94 11.53
C TRP A 128 8.79 9.45 11.23
N HIS A 129 9.18 8.67 12.23
CA HIS A 129 9.40 7.23 12.07
C HIS A 129 8.17 6.47 11.52
N GLY A 130 6.97 6.96 11.83
CA GLY A 130 5.70 6.45 11.33
C GLY A 130 5.36 6.82 9.89
N ALA A 131 6.17 7.62 9.21
CA ALA A 131 5.87 8.14 7.88
C ALA A 131 6.49 7.30 6.75
N PRO A 132 5.99 7.44 5.50
CA PRO A 132 6.57 6.80 4.33
C PRO A 132 8.02 7.25 4.04
N PRO A 133 8.82 6.44 3.32
CA PRO A 133 10.21 6.78 3.00
C PRO A 133 10.34 8.11 2.26
N ASP A 134 11.34 8.92 2.60
CA ASP A 134 11.60 10.24 1.99
C ASP A 134 11.65 10.20 0.45
N LEU A 135 12.25 9.14 -0.11
CA LEU A 135 12.31 8.94 -1.56
C LEU A 135 10.91 8.82 -2.17
N PHE A 136 9.99 8.10 -1.50
CA PHE A 136 8.62 7.98 -1.94
C PHE A 136 7.89 9.32 -1.87
N VAL A 137 8.05 10.09 -0.79
CA VAL A 137 7.44 11.44 -0.67
C VAL A 137 7.92 12.35 -1.80
N ASN A 138 9.20 12.29 -2.19
CA ASN A 138 9.73 13.02 -3.33
C ASN A 138 9.11 12.57 -4.67
N ILE A 139 8.86 11.27 -4.84
CA ILE A 139 8.15 10.73 -6.02
C ILE A 139 6.74 11.30 -6.09
N VAL A 140 6.00 11.30 -4.97
CA VAL A 140 4.66 11.89 -4.89
C VAL A 140 4.70 13.36 -5.29
N ALA A 141 5.57 14.17 -4.68
CA ALA A 141 5.70 15.59 -5.01
C ALA A 141 5.97 15.83 -6.50
N ARG A 142 6.85 15.01 -7.11
CA ARG A 142 7.13 15.07 -8.54
C ARG A 142 5.91 14.72 -9.39
N ARG A 143 5.20 13.64 -9.08
CA ARG A 143 4.00 13.20 -9.82
C ARG A 143 2.90 14.27 -9.82
N PHE A 144 2.65 14.90 -8.67
CA PHE A 144 1.70 16.01 -8.59
C PHE A 144 2.14 17.22 -9.43
N ALA A 145 3.43 17.60 -9.40
CA ALA A 145 3.95 18.70 -10.22
C ALA A 145 3.86 18.41 -11.72
N GLU A 146 4.16 17.18 -12.15
CA GLU A 146 4.01 16.72 -13.54
C GLU A 146 2.55 16.79 -13.99
N HIS A 147 1.62 16.30 -13.17
CA HIS A 147 0.20 16.31 -13.46
C HIS A 147 -0.35 17.74 -13.59
N ALA A 148 -0.01 18.63 -12.64
CA ALA A 148 -0.41 20.04 -12.68
C ALA A 148 0.13 20.77 -13.92
N THR A 149 1.39 20.47 -14.30
CA THR A 149 2.00 21.03 -15.52
C THR A 149 1.27 20.57 -16.77
N SER A 150 0.90 19.29 -16.84
CA SER A 150 0.13 18.72 -17.96
C SER A 150 -1.23 19.40 -18.11
N LEU A 151 -1.99 19.52 -17.01
CA LEU A 151 -3.28 20.22 -16.98
C LEU A 151 -3.18 21.67 -17.46
N SER A 152 -2.15 22.40 -17.00
CA SER A 152 -1.92 23.78 -17.41
C SER A 152 -1.67 23.91 -18.93
N ARG A 153 -0.91 22.99 -19.52
CA ARG A 153 -0.66 22.97 -20.97
C ARG A 153 -1.92 22.69 -21.77
N MET A 154 -2.70 21.68 -21.37
CA MET A 154 -3.98 21.35 -22.03
C MET A 154 -4.97 22.51 -22.01
N ASN A 155 -5.06 23.22 -20.88
CA ASN A 155 -5.93 24.39 -20.74
C ASN A 155 -5.48 25.58 -21.61
N LYS A 156 -4.18 25.77 -21.82
CA LYS A 156 -3.66 26.79 -22.74
C LYS A 156 -4.01 26.46 -24.19
N SER A 157 -3.86 25.20 -24.62
CA SER A 157 -4.21 24.75 -25.96
C SER A 157 -5.71 24.89 -26.26
N ARG A 158 -6.58 24.58 -25.29
CA ARG A 158 -8.05 24.74 -25.42
C ARG A 158 -8.51 26.20 -25.52
N LYS A 159 -7.73 27.16 -25.01
CA LYS A 159 -8.05 28.60 -25.12
C LYS A 159 -7.54 29.23 -26.43
N ALA A 160 -6.67 28.53 -27.16
CA ALA A 160 -6.01 29.04 -28.37
C ALA A 160 -6.65 28.54 -29.68
N GLY A 161 -7.60 27.58 -29.60
CA GLY A 161 -8.41 27.10 -30.73
C GLY A 161 -9.86 27.48 -30.53
#